data_AF-A0A4U7E2H1-F1
#
_entry.id   AF-A0A4U7E2H1-F1
#
_cell.length_a   1.000
_cell.length_b   1.000
_cell.length_c   1.000
_cell.angle_alpha   90.00
_cell.angle_beta   90.00
_cell.angle_gamma   90.00
#
_symmetry.space_group_name_H-M   'P 1'
#
loop_
_entity.id
_entity.type
_entity.pdbx_description
1 polymer ?
#
loop_
_entity_poly.entity_id
_entity_poly.type
_entity_poly.pdbx_seq_one_letter_code
_entity_poly.pdbx_strand_id
1 'polypeptide(L)'
;MSNADTSSRAARFVDIGRRLRSSLGDLLSQEFSYSSGHLAAILHGCLFAPSILTFWFVNGVLDFSTAAAVGAVATTAGLQIRLFAYVLLVPVFLLTRLTVHLAHPVHRAQVLSGSCPTTELMSLDWVSLGILATGLPLAIQNFGPWVGMNAVLLVGIFVLPRILSPRYRPGAKLLAIAAGGAVFIYATYGGAISFLPAPASVLGPVATVSLTDMTTEWLFRLANSIAFGPPLVAAFGVAMNHILTRPELRDLPVIRRTLPHRDSDQVVAASAAFGTTFYLIVVAAATGEVVLLP
;
A
#
# COMPACT_ATOMS: atom_id res chain seq x y z
N MET A 1 -42.86 41.33 46.76
CA MET A 1 -42.36 40.09 46.12
C MET A 1 -40.97 40.39 45.60
N SER A 2 -39.97 39.65 46.08
CA SER A 2 -38.67 40.17 46.51
C SER A 2 -37.53 39.92 45.52
N ASN A 3 -36.67 40.94 45.33
CA ASN A 3 -35.38 40.93 44.61
C ASN A 3 -34.40 39.82 45.06
N ALA A 4 -34.70 39.09 46.14
CA ALA A 4 -33.91 37.95 46.62
C ALA A 4 -34.05 36.70 45.73
N ASP A 5 -35.15 36.54 44.99
CA ASP A 5 -35.39 35.34 44.17
C ASP A 5 -34.71 35.44 42.79
N THR A 6 -34.43 36.66 42.31
CA THR A 6 -33.66 36.90 41.09
C THR A 6 -32.15 36.79 41.32
N SER A 7 -31.64 37.24 42.48
CA SER A 7 -30.21 37.12 42.82
C SER A 7 -29.80 35.66 43.07
N SER A 8 -30.66 34.86 43.70
CA SER A 8 -30.43 33.43 43.94
C SER A 8 -30.38 32.62 42.64
N ARG A 9 -31.25 32.93 41.68
CA ARG A 9 -31.25 32.31 40.34
C ARG A 9 -30.02 32.72 39.54
N ALA A 10 -29.66 34.01 39.54
CA ALA A 10 -28.47 34.50 38.85
C ALA A 10 -27.18 33.87 39.42
N ALA A 11 -27.05 33.77 40.74
CA ALA A 11 -25.93 33.09 41.38
C ALA A 11 -25.84 31.60 41.00
N ARG A 12 -26.99 30.91 40.93
CA ARG A 12 -27.06 29.50 40.50
C ARG A 12 -26.62 29.33 39.03
N PHE A 13 -27.01 30.24 38.13
CA PHE A 13 -26.59 30.20 36.73
C PHE A 13 -25.08 30.47 36.57
N VAL A 14 -24.52 31.39 37.36
CA VAL A 14 -23.08 31.68 37.36
C VAL A 14 -22.27 30.49 37.88
N ASP A 15 -22.74 29.80 38.92
CA ASP A 15 -22.10 28.58 39.44
C ASP A 15 -22.19 27.41 38.46
N ILE A 16 -23.32 27.22 37.78
CA ILE A 16 -23.46 26.22 36.72
C ILE A 16 -22.52 26.54 35.55
N GLY A 17 -22.44 27.81 35.14
CA GLY A 17 -21.52 28.26 34.09
C GLY A 17 -20.05 28.07 34.46
N ARG A 18 -19.67 28.32 35.72
CA ARG A 18 -18.32 28.04 36.23
C ARG A 18 -18.00 26.55 36.24
N ARG A 19 -18.93 25.71 36.71
CA ARG A 19 -18.76 24.24 36.73
C ARG A 19 -18.69 23.67 35.31
N LEU A 20 -19.53 24.14 34.39
CA LEU A 20 -19.45 23.74 32.99
C LEU A 20 -18.11 24.15 32.36
N ARG A 21 -17.66 25.38 32.59
CA ARG A 21 -16.37 25.86 32.08
C ARG A 21 -15.19 25.10 32.68
N SER A 22 -15.21 24.78 33.98
CA SER A 22 -14.16 23.98 34.62
C SER A 22 -14.17 22.55 34.11
N SER A 23 -15.34 21.90 34.01
CA SER A 23 -15.46 20.55 33.46
C SER A 23 -15.06 20.48 31.98
N LEU A 24 -15.33 21.51 31.18
CA LEU A 24 -14.85 21.60 29.79
C LEU A 24 -13.32 21.77 29.73
N GLY A 25 -12.74 22.57 30.64
CA GLY A 25 -11.29 22.73 30.77
C GLY A 25 -10.59 21.44 31.21
N ASP A 26 -11.18 20.72 32.16
CA ASP A 26 -10.69 19.43 32.64
C ASP A 26 -10.79 18.35 31.55
N LEU A 27 -11.89 18.31 30.79
CA LEU A 27 -12.04 17.40 29.65
C LEU A 27 -11.06 17.71 28.52
N LEU A 28 -10.88 18.98 28.16
CA LEU A 28 -9.92 19.39 27.12
C LEU A 28 -8.48 19.13 27.55
N SER A 29 -8.13 19.40 28.81
CA SER A 29 -6.79 19.10 29.33
C SER A 29 -6.52 17.59 29.39
N GLN A 30 -7.55 16.78 29.68
CA GLN A 30 -7.46 15.33 29.63
C GLN A 30 -7.42 14.78 28.19
N GLU A 31 -8.07 15.42 27.22
CA GLU A 31 -8.01 15.02 25.80
C GLU A 31 -6.67 15.37 25.13
N PHE A 32 -6.12 16.55 25.43
CA PHE A 32 -4.90 17.09 24.83
C PHE A 32 -3.62 16.89 25.66
N SER A 33 -3.70 16.18 26.78
CA SER A 33 -2.52 15.80 27.57
C SER A 33 -1.50 15.06 26.69
N TYR A 34 -0.28 15.59 26.63
CA TYR A 34 0.80 15.10 25.76
C TYR A 34 1.24 13.66 26.10
N SER A 35 1.04 13.20 27.34
CA SER A 35 1.51 11.88 27.81
C SER A 35 0.40 10.86 28.08
N SER A 36 -0.82 11.31 28.34
CA SER A 36 -1.95 10.44 28.77
C SER A 36 -3.26 10.77 28.08
N GLY A 37 -3.29 11.77 27.20
CA GLY A 37 -4.51 12.19 26.54
C GLY A 37 -4.93 11.23 25.45
N HIS A 38 -6.24 11.12 25.23
CA HIS A 38 -6.82 10.28 24.19
C HIS A 38 -6.26 10.63 22.81
N LEU A 39 -6.01 11.92 22.53
CA LEU A 39 -5.39 12.37 21.29
C LEU A 39 -3.94 11.87 21.18
N ALA A 40 -3.18 11.92 22.26
CA ALA A 40 -1.80 11.44 22.29
C ALA A 40 -1.72 9.91 22.14
N ALA A 41 -2.63 9.14 22.75
CA ALA A 41 -2.71 7.70 22.57
C ALA A 41 -3.14 7.32 21.13
N ILE A 42 -4.12 8.04 20.56
CA ILE A 42 -4.58 7.87 19.19
C ILE A 42 -3.46 8.24 18.21
N LEU A 43 -2.77 9.36 18.41
CA LEU A 43 -1.64 9.79 17.58
C LEU A 43 -0.45 8.86 17.77
N HIS A 44 0.15 8.73 18.96
CA HIS A 44 1.39 7.97 19.16
C HIS A 44 1.24 6.45 19.11
N GLY A 45 0.06 5.90 19.39
CA GLY A 45 -0.16 4.45 19.42
C GLY A 45 -0.91 3.89 18.22
N CYS A 46 -1.98 4.57 17.77
CA CYS A 46 -2.93 4.00 16.80
C CYS A 46 -2.74 4.54 15.37
N LEU A 47 -2.30 5.79 15.23
CA LEU A 47 -2.15 6.51 13.94
C LEU A 47 -0.68 6.60 13.50
N PHE A 48 0.21 7.15 14.32
CA PHE A 48 1.66 7.31 14.07
C PHE A 48 2.42 6.03 14.45
N ALA A 49 2.12 4.93 13.77
CA ALA A 49 3.03 3.80 13.83
C ALA A 49 4.33 4.14 13.07
N PRO A 50 5.49 3.58 13.48
CA PRO A 50 6.74 3.57 12.68
C PRO A 50 6.53 3.13 11.22
N SER A 51 5.40 2.47 10.93
CA SER A 51 4.94 2.09 9.60
C SER A 51 4.68 3.27 8.66
N ILE A 52 4.32 4.48 9.12
CA ILE A 52 4.15 5.64 8.21
C ILE A 52 5.50 6.11 7.66
N LEU A 53 6.53 6.12 8.51
CA LEU A 53 7.90 6.47 8.11
C LEU A 53 8.46 5.41 7.16
N THR A 54 8.30 4.12 7.49
CA THR A 54 8.66 3.00 6.59
C THR A 54 7.87 3.08 5.28
N PHE A 55 6.59 3.42 5.34
CA PHE A 55 5.75 3.56 4.15
C PHE A 55 6.24 4.68 3.23
N TRP A 56 6.46 5.89 3.74
CA TRP A 56 6.90 7.00 2.88
C TRP A 56 8.31 6.81 2.31
N PHE A 57 9.26 6.34 3.13
CA PHE A 57 10.66 6.26 2.72
C PHE A 57 11.00 4.97 1.97
N VAL A 58 10.45 3.83 2.38
CA VAL A 58 10.79 2.54 1.81
C VAL A 58 9.75 2.19 0.74
N ASN A 59 8.48 2.07 1.10
CA ASN A 59 7.47 1.60 0.15
C ASN A 59 7.11 2.67 -0.90
N GLY A 60 6.97 3.94 -0.54
CA GLY A 60 6.65 5.01 -1.47
C GLY A 60 7.75 5.25 -2.50
N VAL A 61 9.00 5.42 -2.05
CA VAL A 61 10.13 5.61 -2.99
C VAL A 61 10.37 4.35 -3.84
N LEU A 62 10.28 3.14 -3.27
CA LEU A 62 10.42 1.90 -4.04
C LEU A 62 9.26 1.69 -5.00
N ASP A 63 8.02 1.99 -4.61
CA ASP A 63 6.83 1.83 -5.45
C ASP A 63 6.84 2.82 -6.62
N PHE A 64 7.24 4.08 -6.40
CA PHE A 64 7.37 5.06 -7.49
C PHE A 64 8.56 4.78 -8.41
N SER A 65 9.71 4.44 -7.84
CA SER A 65 10.91 4.10 -8.63
C SER A 65 10.69 2.82 -9.43
N THR A 66 10.01 1.82 -8.86
CA THR A 66 9.61 0.59 -9.56
C THR A 66 8.53 0.87 -10.59
N ALA A 67 7.50 1.67 -10.27
CA ALA A 67 6.47 2.04 -11.25
C ALA A 67 7.05 2.79 -12.45
N ALA A 68 8.04 3.66 -12.23
CA ALA A 68 8.76 4.33 -13.31
C ALA A 68 9.67 3.36 -14.07
N ALA A 69 10.47 2.55 -13.37
CA ALA A 69 11.43 1.61 -13.97
C ALA A 69 10.78 0.43 -14.70
N VAL A 70 9.54 0.08 -14.38
CA VAL A 70 8.79 -0.97 -15.08
C VAL A 70 7.84 -0.37 -16.12
N GLY A 71 7.78 0.97 -16.26
CA GLY A 71 6.93 1.62 -17.27
C GLY A 71 5.43 1.60 -16.94
N ALA A 72 5.06 1.43 -15.67
CA ALA A 72 3.68 1.45 -15.22
C ALA A 72 3.03 2.85 -15.29
N VAL A 73 3.80 3.88 -15.65
CA VAL A 73 3.36 5.27 -15.85
C VAL A 73 3.81 5.76 -17.22
N ALA A 74 2.86 5.98 -18.13
CA ALA A 74 3.16 6.39 -19.50
C ALA A 74 3.31 7.91 -19.67
N THR A 75 2.74 8.72 -18.78
CA THR A 75 2.69 10.19 -18.93
C THR A 75 3.00 10.93 -17.62
N THR A 76 3.49 12.16 -17.73
CA THR A 76 3.74 13.05 -16.59
C THR A 76 2.46 13.35 -15.81
N ALA A 77 1.33 13.50 -16.49
CA ALA A 77 0.02 13.69 -15.86
C ALA A 77 -0.41 12.44 -15.06
N GLY A 78 -0.20 11.23 -15.59
CA GLY A 78 -0.45 9.99 -14.85
C GLY A 78 0.43 9.86 -13.60
N LEU A 79 1.68 10.32 -13.68
CA LEU A 79 2.58 10.35 -12.52
C LEU A 79 2.06 11.31 -11.43
N GLN A 80 1.58 12.49 -11.83
CA GLN A 80 1.04 13.49 -10.91
C GLN A 80 -0.20 12.98 -10.17
N ILE A 81 -1.14 12.34 -10.88
CA ILE A 81 -2.35 11.76 -10.26
C ILE A 81 -1.97 10.68 -9.25
N ARG A 82 -1.01 9.81 -9.58
CA ARG A 82 -0.51 8.81 -8.62
C ARG A 82 0.15 9.45 -7.42
N LEU A 83 1.03 10.44 -7.63
CA LEU A 83 1.66 11.17 -6.53
C LEU A 83 0.61 11.78 -5.60
N PHE A 84 -0.41 12.41 -6.16
CA PHE A 84 -1.52 12.97 -5.41
C PHE A 84 -2.28 11.90 -4.63
N ALA A 85 -2.59 10.76 -5.26
CA ALA A 85 -3.22 9.62 -4.59
C ALA A 85 -2.38 9.10 -3.42
N TYR A 86 -1.05 8.98 -3.57
CA TYR A 86 -0.16 8.54 -2.49
C TYR A 86 -0.07 9.56 -1.35
N VAL A 87 -0.06 10.87 -1.64
CA VAL A 87 -0.12 11.92 -0.63
C VAL A 87 -1.43 11.85 0.17
N LEU A 88 -2.55 11.64 -0.52
CA LEU A 88 -3.86 11.50 0.12
C LEU A 88 -4.05 10.14 0.79
N LEU A 89 -3.28 9.12 0.41
CA LEU A 89 -3.46 7.76 0.91
C LEU A 89 -3.29 7.70 2.42
N VAL A 90 -2.24 8.31 2.97
CA VAL A 90 -1.96 8.28 4.40
C VAL A 90 -3.09 8.90 5.23
N PRO A 91 -3.53 10.16 5.00
CA PRO A 91 -4.63 10.72 5.78
C PRO A 91 -5.92 9.93 5.61
N VAL A 92 -6.24 9.43 4.41
CA VAL A 92 -7.45 8.63 4.19
C VAL A 92 -7.36 7.29 4.92
N PHE A 93 -6.26 6.56 4.80
CA PHE A 93 -6.02 5.31 5.50
C PHE A 93 -6.17 5.47 7.02
N LEU A 94 -5.57 6.53 7.56
CA LEU A 94 -5.62 6.84 8.98
C LEU A 94 -7.04 7.16 9.46
N LEU A 95 -7.79 7.97 8.70
CA LEU A 95 -9.19 8.27 8.99
C LEU A 95 -10.07 7.02 8.90
N THR A 96 -9.88 6.18 7.88
CA THR A 96 -10.61 4.91 7.73
C THR A 96 -10.31 3.99 8.90
N ARG A 97 -9.04 3.81 9.26
CA ARG A 97 -8.63 2.96 10.39
C ARG A 97 -9.24 3.46 11.71
N LEU A 98 -9.16 4.76 11.98
CA LEU A 98 -9.78 5.36 13.16
C LEU A 98 -11.30 5.11 13.18
N THR A 99 -11.97 5.33 12.05
CA THR A 99 -13.42 5.13 11.92
C THR A 99 -13.81 3.68 12.22
N VAL A 100 -13.08 2.70 11.68
CA VAL A 100 -13.36 1.27 11.95
C VAL A 100 -13.16 0.92 13.42
N HIS A 101 -12.08 1.42 14.06
CA HIS A 101 -11.87 1.20 15.49
C HIS A 101 -12.94 1.87 16.36
N LEU A 102 -13.43 3.05 15.98
CA LEU A 102 -14.50 3.74 16.73
C LEU A 102 -15.88 3.12 16.50
N ALA A 103 -16.13 2.50 15.35
CA ALA A 103 -17.39 1.83 15.04
C ALA A 103 -17.56 0.51 15.82
N HIS A 104 -16.47 -0.19 16.12
CA HIS A 104 -16.54 -1.44 16.87
C HIS A 104 -16.57 -1.18 18.39
N PRO A 105 -17.61 -1.62 19.13
CA PRO A 105 -17.83 -1.22 20.52
C PRO A 105 -16.69 -1.60 21.46
N VAL A 106 -16.06 -2.76 21.24
CA VAL A 106 -14.91 -3.23 22.03
C VAL A 106 -13.65 -2.40 21.75
N HIS A 107 -13.40 -2.07 20.48
CA HIS A 107 -12.23 -1.26 20.09
C HIS A 107 -12.40 0.18 20.53
N ARG A 108 -13.61 0.73 20.44
CA ARG A 108 -13.96 2.05 20.96
C ARG A 108 -13.64 2.16 22.44
N ALA A 109 -14.03 1.17 23.25
CA ALA A 109 -13.71 1.17 24.68
C ALA A 109 -12.19 1.14 24.94
N GLN A 110 -11.44 0.36 24.14
CA GLN A 110 -9.97 0.32 24.21
C GLN A 110 -9.33 1.66 23.84
N VAL A 111 -9.71 2.25 22.70
CA VAL A 111 -9.20 3.55 22.25
C VAL A 111 -9.52 4.65 23.27
N LEU A 112 -10.75 4.65 23.81
CA LEU A 112 -11.17 5.57 24.87
C LEU A 112 -10.53 5.27 26.24
N SER A 113 -9.91 4.11 26.42
CA SER A 113 -9.09 3.79 27.59
C SER A 113 -7.61 4.16 27.42
N GLY A 114 -7.25 4.76 26.27
CA GLY A 114 -5.86 5.11 25.94
C GLY A 114 -5.03 3.93 25.44
N SER A 115 -5.66 2.82 25.05
CA SER A 115 -5.00 1.63 24.49
C SER A 115 -5.37 1.40 23.02
N CYS A 116 -4.43 0.87 22.24
CA CYS A 116 -4.67 0.58 20.82
C CYS A 116 -5.05 -0.90 20.60
N PRO A 117 -6.13 -1.19 19.85
CA PRO A 117 -6.49 -2.56 19.52
C PRO A 117 -5.40 -3.25 18.72
N THR A 118 -4.99 -4.44 19.15
CA THR A 118 -4.01 -5.28 18.44
C THR A 118 -4.69 -6.11 17.34
N THR A 119 -5.53 -5.48 16.52
CA THR A 119 -6.23 -6.16 15.42
C THR A 119 -5.66 -5.74 14.08
N GLU A 120 -5.22 -6.72 13.29
CA GLU A 120 -4.86 -6.55 11.89
C GLU A 120 -6.15 -6.39 11.08
N LEU A 121 -6.68 -5.17 11.00
CA LEU A 121 -7.90 -4.88 10.22
C LEU A 121 -7.57 -4.39 8.82
N MET A 122 -6.51 -3.60 8.69
CA MET A 122 -6.03 -3.07 7.42
C MET A 122 -4.51 -2.96 7.45
N SER A 123 -3.89 -3.20 6.31
CA SER A 123 -2.44 -3.15 6.14
C SER A 123 -2.10 -2.18 5.01
N LEU A 124 -1.33 -1.14 5.35
CA LEU A 124 -1.02 -0.02 4.46
C LEU A 124 -0.30 -0.47 3.19
N ASP A 125 0.54 -1.51 3.29
CA ASP A 125 1.29 -2.08 2.17
C ASP A 125 0.36 -2.70 1.11
N TRP A 126 -0.72 -3.35 1.55
CA TRP A 126 -1.72 -3.89 0.62
C TRP A 126 -2.64 -2.80 0.06
N VAL A 127 -2.86 -1.71 0.80
CA VAL A 127 -3.58 -0.55 0.27
C VAL A 127 -2.76 0.14 -0.83
N SER A 128 -1.45 0.33 -0.66
CA SER A 128 -0.61 0.91 -1.72
C SER A 128 -0.44 -0.01 -2.92
N LEU A 129 -0.39 -1.34 -2.71
CA LEU A 129 -0.45 -2.29 -3.81
C LEU A 129 -1.69 -2.06 -4.68
N GLY A 130 -2.83 -1.72 -4.06
CA GLY A 130 -4.05 -1.36 -4.76
C GLY A 130 -3.84 -0.25 -5.80
N ILE A 131 -3.11 0.81 -5.42
CA ILE A 131 -2.74 1.90 -6.32
C ILE A 131 -1.79 1.41 -7.42
N LEU A 132 -0.74 0.68 -7.04
CA LEU A 132 0.30 0.25 -7.98
C LEU A 132 -0.21 -0.74 -9.02
N ALA A 133 -1.05 -1.68 -8.62
CA ALA A 133 -1.59 -2.74 -9.47
C ALA A 133 -2.45 -2.20 -10.62
N THR A 134 -3.11 -1.05 -10.46
CA THR A 134 -3.86 -0.40 -11.56
C THR A 134 -2.98 0.06 -12.73
N GLY A 135 -1.68 0.25 -12.47
CA GLY A 135 -0.67 0.56 -13.49
C GLY A 135 0.02 -0.65 -14.09
N LEU A 136 -0.17 -1.83 -13.50
CA LEU A 136 0.51 -3.05 -13.92
C LEU A 136 0.23 -3.43 -15.39
N PRO A 137 -0.99 -3.25 -15.96
CA PRO A 137 -1.25 -3.54 -17.37
C PRO A 137 -0.32 -2.81 -18.34
N LEU A 138 0.04 -1.56 -18.03
CA LEU A 138 0.98 -0.78 -18.86
C LEU A 138 2.41 -1.33 -18.75
N ALA A 139 2.80 -1.71 -17.53
CA ALA A 139 4.11 -2.31 -17.26
C ALA A 139 4.33 -3.65 -17.99
N ILE A 140 3.27 -4.44 -18.17
CA ILE A 140 3.34 -5.74 -18.87
C ILE A 140 3.16 -5.63 -20.39
N GLN A 141 2.97 -4.43 -20.95
CA GLN A 141 2.93 -4.23 -22.40
C GLN A 141 4.21 -4.76 -23.05
N ASN A 142 5.36 -4.48 -22.45
CA ASN A 142 6.63 -5.15 -22.77
C ASN A 142 6.71 -6.46 -21.99
N PHE A 143 5.94 -7.45 -22.44
CA PHE A 143 5.73 -8.71 -21.73
C PHE A 143 6.99 -9.57 -21.63
N GLY A 144 7.80 -9.60 -22.69
CA GLY A 144 9.03 -10.41 -22.79
C GLY A 144 9.99 -10.20 -21.61
N PRO A 145 10.41 -8.96 -21.30
CA PRO A 145 11.30 -8.67 -20.18
C PRO A 145 10.76 -9.18 -18.84
N TRP A 146 9.46 -8.99 -18.60
CA TRP A 146 8.79 -9.46 -17.38
C TRP A 146 8.81 -10.99 -17.27
N VAL A 147 8.47 -11.70 -18.36
CA VAL A 147 8.51 -13.16 -18.39
C VAL A 147 9.93 -13.69 -18.20
N GLY A 148 10.91 -13.09 -18.88
CA GLY A 148 12.31 -13.50 -18.79
C GLY A 148 12.85 -13.38 -17.36
N MET A 149 12.60 -12.25 -16.71
CA MET A 149 12.96 -12.05 -15.31
C MET A 149 12.30 -13.08 -14.40
N ASN A 150 10.98 -13.25 -14.50
CA ASN A 150 10.23 -14.19 -13.65
C ASN A 150 10.62 -15.65 -13.88
N ALA A 151 10.98 -16.04 -15.11
CA ALA A 151 11.48 -17.37 -15.41
C ALA A 151 12.83 -17.63 -14.71
N VAL A 152 13.76 -16.67 -14.76
CA VAL A 152 15.05 -16.77 -14.07
C VAL A 152 14.86 -16.85 -12.56
N LEU A 153 13.98 -16.02 -12.00
CA LEU A 153 13.65 -16.05 -10.58
C LEU A 153 13.00 -17.39 -10.18
N LEU A 154 12.02 -17.87 -10.96
CA LEU A 154 11.34 -19.14 -10.68
C LEU A 154 12.31 -20.31 -10.69
N VAL A 155 13.16 -20.40 -11.71
CA VAL A 155 14.15 -21.48 -11.81
C VAL A 155 15.19 -21.33 -10.69
N GLY A 156 15.77 -20.16 -10.51
CA GLY A 156 16.89 -19.97 -9.58
C GLY A 156 16.50 -19.97 -8.10
N ILE A 157 15.25 -19.62 -7.76
CA ILE A 157 14.78 -19.58 -6.37
C ILE A 157 14.03 -20.86 -5.98
N PHE A 158 13.23 -21.44 -6.88
CA PHE A 158 12.35 -22.56 -6.53
C PHE A 158 12.80 -23.90 -7.10
N VAL A 159 13.36 -23.94 -8.31
CA VAL A 159 13.72 -25.21 -8.98
C VAL A 159 15.15 -25.62 -8.64
N LEU A 160 16.12 -24.77 -8.94
CA LEU A 160 17.55 -25.05 -8.81
C LEU A 160 17.97 -25.40 -7.36
N PRO A 161 17.46 -24.71 -6.31
CA PRO A 161 17.83 -25.05 -4.94
C PRO A 161 17.38 -26.43 -4.48
N ARG A 162 16.43 -27.09 -5.18
CA ARG A 162 16.00 -28.46 -4.86
C ARG A 162 17.05 -29.50 -5.22
N ILE A 163 17.88 -29.21 -6.21
CA ILE A 163 18.91 -30.11 -6.73
C ILE A 163 20.29 -29.77 -6.14
N LEU A 164 20.47 -28.53 -5.67
CA LEU A 164 21.72 -28.07 -5.06
C LEU A 164 21.86 -28.52 -3.59
N SER A 165 23.12 -28.78 -3.21
CA SER A 165 23.48 -29.03 -1.81
C SER A 165 23.17 -27.79 -0.95
N PRO A 166 22.83 -27.97 0.34
CA PRO A 166 22.41 -26.87 1.22
C PRO A 166 23.40 -25.69 1.28
N ARG A 167 24.70 -25.98 1.12
CA ARG A 167 25.78 -24.98 1.12
C ARG A 167 25.67 -23.95 -0.01
N TYR A 168 25.16 -24.34 -1.19
CA TYR A 168 25.11 -23.47 -2.36
C TYR A 168 23.76 -22.78 -2.58
N ARG A 169 22.71 -23.21 -1.85
CA ARG A 169 21.34 -22.67 -2.03
C ARG A 169 21.26 -21.15 -1.84
N PRO A 170 21.86 -20.53 -0.81
CA PRO A 170 21.76 -19.08 -0.64
C PRO A 170 22.43 -18.31 -1.79
N GLY A 171 23.61 -18.77 -2.23
CA GLY A 171 24.34 -18.16 -3.34
C GLY A 171 23.59 -18.27 -4.67
N ALA A 172 23.00 -19.43 -4.95
CA ALA A 172 22.19 -19.64 -6.16
C ALA A 172 20.97 -18.70 -6.19
N LYS A 173 20.27 -18.51 -5.06
CA LYS A 173 19.13 -17.60 -5.00
C LYS A 173 19.55 -16.12 -5.18
N LEU A 174 20.66 -15.69 -4.57
CA LEU A 174 21.17 -14.33 -4.76
C LEU A 174 21.56 -14.07 -6.22
N LEU A 175 22.24 -15.05 -6.83
CA LEU A 175 22.60 -14.99 -8.25
C LEU A 175 21.35 -14.94 -9.13
N ALA A 176 20.30 -15.69 -8.79
CA ALA A 176 19.03 -15.65 -9.51
C ALA A 176 18.36 -14.27 -9.44
N ILE A 177 18.38 -13.60 -8.28
CA ILE A 177 17.86 -12.24 -8.12
C ILE A 177 18.65 -11.26 -8.98
N ALA A 178 19.98 -11.30 -8.89
CA ALA A 178 20.85 -10.43 -9.67
C ALA A 178 20.70 -10.68 -11.19
N ALA A 179 20.69 -11.94 -11.62
CA ALA A 179 20.53 -12.33 -13.01
C ALA A 179 19.14 -11.97 -13.55
N GLY A 180 18.08 -12.20 -12.77
CA GLY A 180 16.72 -11.81 -13.16
C GLY A 180 16.59 -10.30 -13.36
N GLY A 181 17.12 -9.50 -12.41
CA GLY A 181 17.17 -8.04 -12.55
C GLY A 181 18.01 -7.59 -13.75
N ALA A 182 19.18 -8.20 -13.98
CA ALA A 182 20.02 -7.89 -15.13
C ALA A 182 19.33 -8.21 -16.46
N VAL A 183 18.63 -9.35 -16.56
CA VAL A 183 17.84 -9.73 -17.74
C VAL A 183 16.75 -8.70 -18.00
N PHE A 184 16.01 -8.29 -16.96
CA PHE A 184 14.98 -7.25 -17.10
C PHE A 184 15.58 -5.92 -17.59
N ILE A 185 16.60 -5.41 -16.91
CA ILE A 185 17.21 -4.12 -17.23
C ILE A 185 17.79 -4.13 -18.64
N TYR A 186 18.50 -5.20 -19.01
CA TYR A 186 19.10 -5.30 -20.33
C TYR A 186 18.05 -5.46 -21.43
N ALA A 187 17.01 -6.25 -21.21
CA ALA A 187 15.90 -6.39 -22.16
C ALA A 187 15.13 -5.08 -22.36
N THR A 188 14.90 -4.32 -21.29
CA THR A 188 14.10 -3.08 -21.33
C THR A 188 14.91 -1.86 -21.79
N TYR A 189 16.18 -1.74 -21.37
CA TYR A 189 16.98 -0.53 -21.54
C TYR A 189 18.29 -0.72 -22.30
N GLY A 190 18.70 -1.97 -22.59
CA GLY A 190 19.99 -2.24 -23.23
C GLY A 190 20.14 -1.60 -24.60
N GLY A 191 19.03 -1.35 -25.32
CA GLY A 191 19.03 -0.66 -26.61
C GLY A 191 19.43 0.83 -26.53
N ALA A 192 19.38 1.45 -25.35
CA ALA A 192 19.83 2.83 -25.16
C ALA A 192 21.36 2.94 -25.01
N ILE A 193 22.06 1.82 -24.85
CA ILE A 193 23.50 1.78 -24.58
C ILE A 193 24.23 1.35 -25.85
N SER A 194 24.87 2.30 -26.53
CA SER A 194 25.45 2.10 -27.87
C SER A 194 26.60 1.09 -27.97
N PHE A 195 27.29 0.78 -26.87
CA PHE A 195 28.40 -0.18 -26.84
C PHE A 195 27.97 -1.62 -26.52
N LEU A 196 26.71 -1.84 -26.16
CA LEU A 196 26.18 -3.18 -25.91
C LEU A 196 25.52 -3.74 -27.18
N PRO A 197 25.53 -5.08 -27.37
CA PRO A 197 24.75 -5.68 -28.44
C PRO A 197 23.26 -5.35 -28.28
N ALA A 198 22.51 -5.41 -29.38
CA ALA A 198 21.07 -5.20 -29.32
C ALA A 198 20.42 -6.28 -28.42
N PRO A 199 19.54 -5.94 -27.47
CA PRO A 199 18.92 -6.93 -26.59
C PRO A 199 18.22 -8.06 -27.35
N ALA A 200 17.60 -7.75 -28.49
CA ALA A 200 16.95 -8.73 -29.36
C ALA A 200 17.93 -9.78 -29.93
N SER A 201 19.20 -9.45 -30.17
CA SER A 201 20.17 -10.42 -30.70
C SER A 201 20.72 -11.37 -29.63
N VAL A 202 20.62 -11.00 -28.36
CA VAL A 202 21.12 -11.80 -27.23
C VAL A 202 20.01 -12.54 -26.51
N LEU A 203 18.89 -11.87 -26.24
CA LEU A 203 17.77 -12.40 -25.45
C LEU A 203 16.59 -12.87 -26.33
N GLY A 204 16.61 -12.57 -27.63
CA GLY A 204 15.58 -13.01 -28.57
C GLY A 204 14.17 -12.58 -28.13
N PRO A 205 13.20 -13.52 -28.03
CA PRO A 205 11.82 -13.22 -27.65
C PRO A 205 11.67 -12.50 -26.31
N VAL A 206 12.60 -12.71 -25.36
CA VAL A 206 12.57 -12.01 -24.06
C VAL A 206 12.73 -10.50 -24.24
N ALA A 207 13.38 -10.02 -25.29
CA ALA A 207 13.53 -8.58 -25.54
C ALA A 207 12.46 -8.01 -26.50
N THR A 208 11.68 -8.86 -27.18
CA THR A 208 10.83 -8.40 -28.30
C THR A 208 9.35 -8.72 -28.14
N VAL A 209 8.98 -9.72 -27.33
CA VAL A 209 7.57 -10.07 -27.11
C VAL A 209 6.89 -8.93 -26.36
N SER A 210 5.80 -8.45 -26.94
CA SER A 210 4.94 -7.40 -26.38
C SER A 210 3.48 -7.80 -26.52
N LEU A 211 2.63 -7.25 -25.65
CA LEU A 211 1.20 -7.30 -25.83
C LEU A 211 0.80 -6.30 -26.92
N THR A 212 -0.25 -6.63 -27.67
CA THR A 212 -0.83 -5.68 -28.62
C THR A 212 -1.47 -4.51 -27.87
N ASP A 213 -1.56 -3.34 -28.52
CA ASP A 213 -2.18 -2.15 -27.93
C ASP A 213 -3.61 -2.42 -27.49
N MET A 214 -4.39 -3.15 -28.29
CA MET A 214 -5.75 -3.57 -27.97
C MET A 214 -5.81 -4.43 -26.70
N THR A 215 -4.88 -5.38 -26.53
CA THR A 215 -4.84 -6.23 -25.33
C THR A 215 -4.46 -5.43 -24.10
N THR A 216 -3.50 -4.51 -24.26
CA THR A 216 -3.02 -3.63 -23.19
C THR A 216 -4.12 -2.69 -22.73
N GLU A 217 -4.85 -2.07 -23.67
CA GLU A 217 -5.99 -1.20 -23.38
C GLU A 217 -7.10 -1.97 -22.67
N TRP A 218 -7.45 -3.17 -23.14
CA TRP A 218 -8.48 -3.98 -22.49
C TRP A 218 -8.10 -4.39 -21.06
N LEU A 219 -6.86 -4.83 -20.84
CA LEU A 219 -6.34 -5.13 -19.50
C LEU A 219 -6.32 -3.89 -18.60
N PHE A 220 -5.95 -2.74 -19.17
CA PHE A 220 -5.96 -1.47 -18.46
C PHE A 220 -7.37 -1.09 -18.03
N ARG A 221 -8.36 -1.15 -18.93
CA ARG A 221 -9.77 -0.88 -18.61
C ARG A 221 -10.33 -1.88 -17.59
N LEU A 222 -9.99 -3.16 -17.70
CA LEU A 222 -10.41 -4.18 -16.75
C LEU A 222 -9.89 -3.86 -15.34
N ALA A 223 -8.58 -3.61 -15.20
CA ALA A 223 -7.95 -3.29 -13.92
C ALA A 223 -8.41 -1.94 -13.35
N ASN A 224 -8.76 -0.97 -14.21
CA ASN A 224 -9.25 0.35 -13.82
C ASN A 224 -10.79 0.46 -13.78
N SER A 225 -11.50 -0.65 -13.93
CA SER A 225 -12.95 -0.66 -13.81
C SER A 225 -13.40 -0.67 -12.34
N ILE A 226 -14.45 0.07 -12.00
CA ILE A 226 -15.01 0.04 -10.64
C ILE A 226 -15.55 -1.36 -10.29
N ALA A 227 -16.16 -2.06 -11.26
CA ALA A 227 -16.76 -3.36 -11.02
C ALA A 227 -15.74 -4.50 -10.91
N PHE A 228 -14.69 -4.52 -11.74
CA PHE A 228 -13.74 -5.64 -11.79
C PHE A 228 -12.36 -5.31 -11.22
N GLY A 229 -11.94 -4.05 -11.18
CA GLY A 229 -10.62 -3.63 -10.68
C GLY A 229 -10.38 -4.07 -9.23
N PRO A 230 -11.20 -3.61 -8.26
CA PRO A 230 -11.04 -4.00 -6.86
C PRO A 230 -11.00 -5.52 -6.60
N PRO A 231 -11.93 -6.35 -7.11
CA PRO A 231 -11.86 -7.79 -6.90
C PRO A 231 -10.67 -8.45 -7.61
N LEU A 232 -10.28 -7.98 -8.79
CA LEU A 232 -9.11 -8.50 -9.52
C LEU A 232 -7.82 -8.23 -8.75
N VAL A 233 -7.65 -6.99 -8.27
CA VAL A 233 -6.46 -6.59 -7.50
C VAL A 233 -6.44 -7.25 -6.12
N ALA A 234 -7.59 -7.46 -5.49
CA ALA A 234 -7.68 -8.23 -4.25
C ALA A 234 -7.23 -9.69 -4.44
N ALA A 235 -7.71 -10.36 -5.50
CA ALA A 235 -7.28 -11.72 -5.82
C ALA A 235 -5.78 -11.79 -6.13
N PHE A 236 -5.26 -10.82 -6.88
CA PHE A 236 -3.84 -10.67 -7.14
C PHE A 236 -3.03 -10.48 -5.84
N GLY A 237 -3.47 -9.59 -4.96
CA GLY A 237 -2.85 -9.35 -3.65
C GLY A 237 -2.80 -10.63 -2.81
N VAL A 238 -3.89 -11.38 -2.71
CA VAL A 238 -3.92 -12.66 -1.98
C VAL A 238 -2.95 -13.67 -2.58
N ALA A 239 -2.90 -13.79 -3.91
CA ALA A 239 -1.95 -14.68 -4.58
C ALA A 239 -0.50 -14.26 -4.28
N MET A 240 -0.20 -12.96 -4.37
CA MET A 240 1.13 -12.43 -4.06
C MET A 240 1.49 -12.64 -2.59
N ASN A 241 0.56 -12.47 -1.66
CA ASN A 241 0.77 -12.77 -0.24
C ASN A 241 1.21 -14.22 -0.03
N HIS A 242 0.57 -15.17 -0.72
CA HIS A 242 0.95 -16.58 -0.65
C HIS A 242 2.32 -16.85 -1.26
N ILE A 243 2.65 -16.23 -2.40
CA ILE A 243 3.93 -16.42 -3.08
C ILE A 243 5.06 -15.85 -2.22
N LEU A 244 4.93 -14.60 -1.78
CA LEU A 244 5.99 -13.85 -1.08
C LEU A 244 6.28 -14.40 0.32
N THR A 245 5.30 -15.05 0.94
CA THR A 245 5.46 -15.63 2.30
C THR A 245 5.96 -17.07 2.29
N ARG A 246 6.22 -17.65 1.11
CA ARG A 246 6.78 -18.99 0.99
C ARG A 246 8.14 -19.10 1.70
N PRO A 247 8.44 -20.24 2.37
CA PRO A 247 9.70 -20.44 3.08
C PRO A 247 10.90 -20.30 2.16
N GLU A 248 10.77 -20.69 0.88
CA GLU A 248 11.83 -20.55 -0.12
C GLU A 248 12.28 -19.10 -0.33
N LEU A 249 11.40 -18.11 -0.12
CA LEU A 249 11.75 -16.68 -0.18
C LEU A 249 12.15 -16.13 1.19
N ARG A 250 11.51 -16.56 2.28
CA ARG A 250 11.83 -16.10 3.64
C ARG A 250 13.25 -16.48 4.11
N ASP A 251 13.80 -17.56 3.58
CA ASP A 251 15.16 -18.01 3.91
C ASP A 251 16.27 -17.21 3.21
N LEU A 252 15.94 -16.20 2.41
CA LEU A 252 16.92 -15.33 1.77
C LEU A 252 17.61 -14.44 2.80
N PRO A 253 18.95 -14.47 2.93
CA PRO A 253 19.66 -13.76 4.00
C PRO A 253 19.46 -12.23 3.95
N VAL A 254 19.23 -11.67 2.75
CA VAL A 254 19.02 -10.23 2.54
C VAL A 254 17.60 -9.79 2.93
N ILE A 255 16.62 -10.69 2.84
CA ILE A 255 15.18 -10.35 2.94
C ILE A 255 14.54 -10.94 4.20
N ARG A 256 15.25 -11.83 4.93
CA ARG A 256 14.76 -12.51 6.13
C ARG A 256 14.30 -11.55 7.23
N ARG A 257 14.87 -10.35 7.29
CA ARG A 257 14.50 -9.30 8.28
C ARG A 257 13.51 -8.27 7.75
N THR A 258 13.18 -8.29 6.46
CA THR A 258 12.33 -7.28 5.80
C THR A 258 11.04 -7.86 5.25
N LEU A 259 10.92 -9.18 5.09
CA LEU A 259 9.66 -9.83 4.66
C LEU A 259 8.64 -9.84 5.81
N PRO A 260 7.45 -9.25 5.61
CA PRO A 260 6.42 -9.22 6.64
C PRO A 260 5.97 -10.63 7.05
N HIS A 261 5.39 -10.71 8.25
CA HIS A 261 4.57 -11.85 8.62
C HIS A 261 3.39 -11.97 7.64
N ARG A 262 2.85 -13.18 7.48
CA ARG A 262 1.79 -13.36 6.50
C ARG A 262 0.53 -12.71 7.06
N ASP A 263 0.10 -11.62 6.44
CA ASP A 263 -1.19 -11.00 6.73
C ASP A 263 -2.31 -11.99 6.36
N SER A 264 -3.44 -11.94 7.07
CA SER A 264 -4.58 -12.79 6.73
C SER A 264 -5.15 -12.43 5.35
N ASP A 265 -5.63 -13.43 4.60
CA ASP A 265 -6.14 -13.22 3.24
C ASP A 265 -7.30 -12.21 3.19
N GLN A 266 -8.09 -12.14 4.27
CA GLN A 266 -9.17 -11.15 4.41
C GLN A 266 -8.62 -9.73 4.49
N VAL A 267 -7.57 -9.51 5.28
CA VAL A 267 -6.91 -8.20 5.42
C VAL A 267 -6.28 -7.78 4.10
N VAL A 268 -5.60 -8.70 3.43
CA VAL A 268 -5.00 -8.44 2.11
C VAL A 268 -6.06 -8.07 1.10
N ALA A 269 -7.10 -8.88 0.94
CA ALA A 269 -8.16 -8.64 -0.02
C ALA A 269 -8.90 -7.33 0.24
N ALA A 270 -9.29 -7.07 1.49
CA ALA A 270 -9.99 -5.84 1.86
C ALA A 270 -9.12 -4.60 1.65
N SER A 271 -7.84 -4.65 2.04
CA SER A 271 -6.90 -3.53 1.89
C SER A 271 -6.60 -3.24 0.42
N ALA A 272 -6.35 -4.28 -0.38
CA ALA A 272 -6.08 -4.14 -1.82
C ALA A 272 -7.31 -3.63 -2.59
N ALA A 273 -8.50 -4.16 -2.29
CA ALA A 273 -9.76 -3.66 -2.87
C ALA A 273 -10.01 -2.20 -2.47
N PHE A 274 -9.81 -1.86 -1.20
CA PHE A 274 -9.96 -0.49 -0.71
C PHE A 274 -9.00 0.48 -1.40
N GLY A 275 -7.71 0.13 -1.50
CA GLY A 275 -6.70 0.94 -2.17
C GLY A 275 -6.99 1.15 -3.65
N THR A 276 -7.47 0.11 -4.33
CA THR A 276 -7.89 0.19 -5.73
C THR A 276 -9.08 1.14 -5.88
N THR A 277 -10.15 0.96 -5.10
CA THR A 277 -11.34 1.84 -5.14
C THR A 277 -10.97 3.29 -4.82
N PHE A 278 -10.13 3.51 -3.81
CA PHE A 278 -9.61 4.83 -3.46
C PHE A 278 -8.90 5.48 -4.65
N TYR A 279 -7.99 4.76 -5.31
CA TYR A 279 -7.29 5.29 -6.47
C TYR A 279 -8.26 5.63 -7.61
N LEU A 280 -9.23 4.77 -7.90
CA LEU A 280 -10.22 5.03 -8.95
C LEU A 280 -11.08 6.27 -8.67
N ILE A 281 -11.42 6.52 -7.40
CA ILE A 281 -12.11 7.76 -6.99
C ILE A 281 -11.22 8.99 -7.22
N VAL A 282 -9.93 8.90 -6.89
CA VAL A 282 -8.97 10.00 -7.12
C VAL A 282 -8.82 10.28 -8.62
N VAL A 283 -8.72 9.23 -9.44
CA VAL A 283 -8.68 9.36 -10.91
C VAL A 283 -9.95 10.02 -11.41
N ALA A 284 -11.12 9.53 -11.00
CA ALA A 284 -12.42 10.09 -11.40
C ALA A 284 -12.56 11.56 -11.00
N ALA A 285 -12.10 11.94 -9.80
CA ALA A 285 -12.11 13.32 -9.35
C ALA A 285 -11.15 14.22 -10.15
N ALA A 286 -10.02 13.67 -10.61
CA ALA A 286 -9.02 14.42 -11.36
C ALA A 286 -9.36 14.54 -12.85
N THR A 287 -9.96 13.51 -13.47
CA THR A 287 -10.22 13.45 -14.91
C THR A 287 -11.69 13.69 -15.28
N GLY A 288 -12.61 13.51 -14.34
CA GLY A 288 -14.05 13.50 -14.61
C GLY A 288 -14.55 12.21 -15.29
N GLU A 289 -13.67 11.24 -15.52
CA GLU A 289 -13.99 9.99 -16.23
C GLU A 289 -13.99 8.79 -15.30
N VAL A 290 -14.93 7.87 -15.53
CA VAL A 290 -15.09 6.64 -14.77
C VAL A 290 -15.25 5.47 -15.72
N VAL A 291 -14.41 4.45 -15.55
CA VAL A 291 -14.61 3.15 -16.20
C VAL A 291 -15.48 2.29 -15.28
N LEU A 292 -16.75 2.09 -15.66
CA LEU A 292 -17.65 1.22 -14.91
C LEU A 292 -17.44 -0.26 -15.26
N LEU A 293 -17.34 -0.54 -16.56
CA LEU A 293 -17.12 -1.85 -17.16
C LEU A 293 -16.02 -1.72 -18.24
N PRO A 294 -15.24 -2.78 -18.49
CA PRO A 294 -14.13 -2.78 -19.45
C PRO A 294 -14.57 -2.54 -20.91
#